data_AF-A0AAD5QVE3-F1
#
_entry.id   AF-A0AAD5QVE3-F1
#
_cell.length_a   1.000
_cell.length_b   1.000
_cell.length_c   1.000
_cell.angle_alpha   90.00
_cell.angle_beta   90.00
_cell.angle_gamma   90.00
#
_symmetry.space_group_name_H-M   'P 1'
#
loop_
_entity.id
_entity.type
_entity.pdbx_description
1 polymer ?
#
loop_
_entity_poly.entity_id
_entity_poly.type
_entity_poly.pdbx_seq_one_letter_code
_entity_poly.pdbx_strand_id
1 'polypeptide(L)'
;MPVERIRFENLHAVIVNVPTKSYIPLWRGRHWYTILRQDNGKFINLDSKLNQPEEVPDISVHCRNLLNKSNEENQLFLIGKCDPSLFLTSE
;
A
#
# COMPACT_ATOMS: atom_id res chain seq x y z
N MET A 1 -2.88 -11.01 -7.75
CA MET A 1 -1.76 -11.69 -7.07
C MET A 1 -2.03 -11.68 -5.58
N PRO A 2 -1.86 -12.80 -4.86
CA PRO A 2 -1.99 -12.83 -3.39
C PRO A 2 -0.96 -11.92 -2.71
N VAL A 3 -1.36 -11.23 -1.64
CA VAL A 3 -0.48 -10.32 -0.87
C VAL A 3 0.62 -11.10 -0.15
N GLU A 4 0.36 -12.36 0.17
CA GLU A 4 1.25 -13.30 0.84
C GLU A 4 2.53 -13.57 0.04
N ARG A 5 2.50 -13.33 -1.28
CA ARG A 5 3.68 -13.45 -2.13
C ARG A 5 4.65 -12.27 -2.00
N ILE A 6 4.24 -11.16 -1.37
CA ILE A 6 5.06 -9.96 -1.24
C ILE A 6 6.05 -10.12 -0.08
N ARG A 7 7.34 -9.98 -0.38
CA ARG A 7 8.43 -9.91 0.61
C ARG A 7 8.57 -8.48 1.11
N PHE A 8 7.72 -8.09 2.06
CA PHE A 8 7.68 -6.72 2.60
C PHE A 8 9.00 -6.27 3.24
N GLU A 9 9.79 -7.20 3.75
CA GLU A 9 11.13 -6.97 4.28
C GLU A 9 12.11 -6.41 3.25
N ASN A 10 11.87 -6.68 1.96
CA ASN A 10 12.69 -6.22 0.83
C ASN A 10 12.21 -4.87 0.25
N LEU A 11 11.11 -4.31 0.77
CA LEU A 11 10.56 -3.06 0.28
C LEU A 11 11.05 -1.88 1.13
N HIS A 12 11.30 -0.74 0.49
CA HIS A 12 11.43 0.55 1.17
C HIS A 12 10.08 1.19 1.43
N ALA A 13 9.12 1.02 0.52
CA ALA A 13 7.81 1.60 0.65
C ALA A 13 6.76 0.85 -0.18
N VAL A 14 5.50 1.11 0.14
CA VAL A 14 4.34 0.80 -0.69
C VAL A 14 3.65 2.12 -1.01
N ILE A 15 3.50 2.43 -2.30
CA ILE A 15 2.62 3.54 -2.72
C ILE A 15 1.24 2.95 -2.96
N VAL A 16 0.24 3.52 -2.30
CA VAL A 16 -1.14 3.07 -2.35
C VAL A 16 -1.95 4.06 -3.16
N ASN A 17 -2.80 3.52 -4.03
CA ASN A 17 -3.72 4.28 -4.87
C ASN A 17 -5.15 3.78 -4.68
N VAL A 18 -6.00 4.58 -4.04
CA VAL A 18 -7.40 4.23 -3.77
C VAL A 18 -8.36 5.20 -4.46
N PRO A 19 -9.53 4.76 -4.95
CA PRO A 19 -10.58 5.66 -5.41
C PRO A 19 -11.04 6.60 -4.28
N THR A 20 -11.29 7.86 -4.61
CA THR A 20 -12.00 8.77 -3.70
C THR A 20 -13.47 8.81 -4.03
N LYS A 21 -14.33 8.69 -3.02
CA LYS A 21 -15.76 8.93 -3.18
C LYS A 21 -15.98 10.43 -3.39
N SER A 22 -16.41 10.81 -4.59
CA SER A 22 -17.00 12.13 -4.85
C SER A 22 -18.52 12.03 -4.77
N TYR A 23 -19.15 13.09 -4.25
CA TYR A 23 -20.60 13.20 -4.21
C TYR A 23 -21.22 13.32 -5.61
N ILE A 24 -20.42 13.69 -6.63
CA ILE A 24 -20.83 13.82 -8.02
C ILE A 24 -20.37 12.58 -8.82
N PRO A 25 -21.28 11.78 -9.42
CA PRO A 25 -20.97 10.49 -10.05
C PRO A 25 -19.92 10.52 -11.17
N LEU A 26 -19.73 11.68 -11.81
CA LEU A 26 -18.82 11.87 -12.96
C LEU A 26 -17.38 12.25 -12.56
N TRP A 27 -17.13 12.58 -11.29
CA TRP A 27 -15.83 13.04 -10.83
C TRP A 27 -15.17 11.98 -9.94
N ARG A 28 -14.75 10.87 -10.55
CA ARG A 28 -14.00 9.82 -9.84
C ARG A 28 -12.55 10.23 -9.71
N GLY A 29 -12.20 10.80 -8.55
CA GLY A 29 -10.81 11.08 -8.18
C GLY A 29 -10.09 9.85 -7.65
N ARG A 30 -8.78 9.97 -7.50
CA ARG A 30 -7.94 8.98 -6.83
C ARG A 30 -7.10 9.66 -5.76
N HIS A 31 -6.92 8.95 -4.65
CA HIS A 31 -6.11 9.39 -3.53
C HIS A 31 -4.88 8.51 -3.43
N TRP A 32 -3.74 9.18 -3.34
CA TRP A 32 -2.44 8.55 -3.25
C TRP A 32 -1.86 8.79 -1.87
N TYR A 33 -1.31 7.74 -1.30
CA TYR A 33 -0.55 7.85 -0.06
C TYR A 33 0.58 6.82 -0.04
N THR A 34 1.54 7.03 0.87
CA THR A 34 2.71 6.17 1.00
C THR A 34 2.70 5.49 2.35
N ILE A 35 3.03 4.20 2.37
CA ILE A 35 3.42 3.49 3.59
C ILE A 35 4.93 3.26 3.50
N LEU A 36 5.68 3.91 4.40
CA LEU A 36 7.15 3.91 4.40
C LEU A 36 7.67 2.89 5.41
N ARG A 37 8.61 2.03 5.00
CA ARG A 37 9.36 1.17 5.91
C ARG A 37 10.50 1.96 6.54
N GLN A 38 10.56 1.97 7.86
CA GLN A 38 11.63 2.58 8.64
C GLN A 38 12.80 1.59 8.81
N ASP A 39 13.97 2.11 9.20
CA ASP A 39 15.17 1.29 9.41
C ASP A 39 15.00 0.24 10.53
N ASN A 40 14.10 0.50 11.48
CA ASN A 40 13.72 -0.45 12.53
C ASN A 40 12.69 -1.51 12.08
N GLY A 41 12.35 -1.55 10.78
CA GLY A 41 11.41 -2.50 10.18
C GLY A 41 9.94 -2.13 10.31
N LYS A 42 9.60 -1.05 11.03
CA LYS A 42 8.21 -0.59 11.17
C LYS A 42 7.70 0.03 9.88
N PHE A 43 6.39 -0.11 9.63
CA PHE A 43 5.70 0.54 8.51
C PHE A 43 4.89 1.72 9.03
N ILE A 44 5.08 2.89 8.42
CA ILE A 44 4.41 4.13 8.81
C ILE A 44 3.55 4.62 7.65
N ASN A 45 2.25 4.79 7.89
CA ASN A 45 1.31 5.41 6.98
C ASN A 45 1.52 6.93 6.97
N LEU A 46 1.82 7.46 5.78
CA LEU A 46 2.04 8.87 5.51
C LEU A 46 0.89 9.47 4.68
N ASP A 47 -0.32 8.93 4.83
CA ASP A 47 -1.52 9.50 4.21
C ASP A 47 -1.72 10.95 4.67
N SER A 48 -1.79 11.87 3.70
CA SER A 48 -1.99 13.30 3.92
C SER A 48 -3.34 13.65 4.53
N LYS A 49 -4.28 12.69 4.61
CA LYS A 49 -5.56 12.84 5.32
C LYS A 49 -5.47 12.51 6.81
N LEU A 50 -4.38 11.91 7.27
CA LEU A 50 -4.13 11.71 8.70
C LEU A 50 -3.64 13.01 9.33
N ASN A 51 -3.98 13.22 10.60
CA ASN A 51 -3.47 14.36 11.36
C ASN A 51 -1.96 14.25 11.65
N GLN A 52 -1.44 13.02 11.67
CA GLN A 52 -0.04 12.69 11.89
C GLN A 52 0.29 11.31 11.29
N PRO A 53 1.57 10.97 11.07
CA PRO A 53 1.97 9.63 10.67
C PRO A 53 1.50 8.56 11.67
N GLU A 54 0.98 7.45 11.17
CA GLU A 54 0.46 6.35 11.99
C GLU A 54 1.17 5.03 11.67
N GLU A 55 1.48 4.22 12.69
CA GLU A 55 2.08 2.91 12.48
C GLU A 55 1.06 1.93 11.86
N VAL A 56 1.53 1.09 10.93
CA VAL A 56 0.78 -0.03 10.35
C VAL A 56 1.34 -1.31 10.98
N PRO A 57 0.66 -1.90 11.99
CA PRO A 57 1.24 -3.01 12.77
C PRO A 57 1.47 -4.28 11.94
N ASP A 58 0.59 -4.54 10.98
CA ASP A 58 0.69 -5.67 10.05
C ASP A 58 0.42 -5.16 8.62
N ILE A 59 1.51 -4.96 7.88
CA ILE A 59 1.46 -4.47 6.50
C ILE A 59 0.79 -5.48 5.55
N SER A 60 0.94 -6.78 5.80
CA SER A 60 0.34 -7.83 4.97
C SER A 60 -1.18 -7.81 5.12
N VAL A 61 -1.68 -7.75 6.36
CA VAL A 61 -3.11 -7.59 6.64
C VAL A 61 -3.66 -6.29 6.07
N HIS A 62 -2.93 -5.18 6.22
CA HIS A 62 -3.34 -3.89 5.67
C HIS A 62 -3.51 -3.94 4.14
N CYS A 63 -2.48 -4.43 3.42
CA CYS A 63 -2.51 -4.55 1.96
C CYS A 63 -3.56 -5.54 1.47
N ARG A 64 -3.77 -6.66 2.18
CA ARG A 64 -4.84 -7.62 1.88
C ARG A 64 -6.21 -6.98 2.00
N ASN A 65 -6.45 -6.25 3.08
CA ASN A 65 -7.72 -5.55 3.31
C ASN A 65 -7.99 -4.47 2.26
N LEU A 66 -6.94 -3.78 1.78
CA LEU A 66 -7.07 -2.82 0.67
C LEU A 66 -7.49 -3.50 -0.63
N LEU A 67 -6.85 -4.62 -1.01
CA LEU A 67 -7.11 -5.29 -2.28
C LEU A 67 -8.40 -6.12 -2.28
N ASN A 68 -8.86 -6.59 -1.11
CA ASN A 68 -10.09 -7.37 -1.01
C ASN A 68 -11.38 -6.53 -1.05
N LYS A 69 -11.29 -5.20 -1.10
CA LYS A 69 -12.46 -4.34 -1.30
C LYS A 69 -12.98 -4.48 -2.73
N SER A 70 -13.89 -5.43 -2.93
CA SER A 70 -14.38 -5.94 -4.22
C SER A 70 -14.98 -4.93 -5.21
N ASN A 71 -15.23 -3.69 -4.77
CA ASN A 71 -15.79 -2.62 -5.61
C ASN A 71 -14.81 -1.47 -5.86
N GLU A 72 -13.58 -1.58 -5.38
CA GLU A 72 -12.57 -0.53 -5.49
C GLU A 72 -11.38 -1.07 -6.28
N GLU A 73 -11.01 -0.40 -7.37
CA GLU A 73 -9.81 -0.68 -8.17
C GLU A 73 -8.56 -0.21 -7.42
N ASN A 74 -8.36 -0.69 -6.20
CA ASN A 74 -7.22 -0.35 -5.36
C ASN A 74 -5.94 -0.92 -5.97
N GLN A 75 -4.88 -0.11 -5.99
CA GLN A 75 -3.59 -0.52 -6.55
C GLN A 75 -2.49 -0.30 -5.51
N LEU A 76 -1.54 -1.23 -5.49
CA LEU A 76 -0.33 -1.15 -4.69
C LEU A 76 0.86 -1.11 -5.64
N PHE A 77 1.79 -0.19 -5.40
CA PHE A 77 3.06 -0.08 -6.11
C PHE A 77 4.18 -0.38 -5.11
N LEU A 78 4.98 -1.40 -5.41
CA LEU A 78 6.04 -1.88 -4.53
C LEU A 78 7.34 -1.13 -4.84
N ILE A 79 7.93 -0.48 -3.85
CA ILE A 79 9.13 0.35 -4.02
C ILE A 79 10.29 -0.28 -3.27
N GLY A 80 11.39 -0.57 -3.97
CA GLY A 80 12.65 -1.06 -3.42
C GLY A 80 13.82 -0.61 -4.29
N LYS A 81 15.06 -0.67 -3.78
CA LYS A 81 16.29 -0.33 -4.55
C LYS A 81 16.92 -1.56 -5.23
N CYS A 82 16.45 -2.75 -4.89
CA CYS A 82 16.97 -4.01 -5.39
C CYS A 82 16.17 -4.53 -6.59
N ASP A 83 16.67 -5.60 -7.21
CA ASP A 83 16.00 -6.29 -8.31
C ASP A 83 14.52 -6.57 -7.95
N PRO A 84 13.54 -6.09 -8.74
CA PRO A 84 12.12 -6.34 -8.51
C PRO A 84 11.75 -7.82 -8.39
N SER A 85 12.56 -8.74 -8.94
CA SER A 85 12.38 -10.18 -8.74
C SER A 85 12.40 -10.59 -7.26
N LEU A 86 13.07 -9.82 -6.40
CA LEU A 86 13.18 -10.06 -4.96
C LEU A 86 11.98 -9.54 -4.16
N PHE A 87 11.05 -8.81 -4.79
CA PHE A 87 9.85 -8.33 -4.09
C PHE A 87 8.82 -9.44 -3.91
N LEU A 88 8.92 -10.51 -4.71
CA LEU A 88 7.94 -11.57 -4.75
C LEU A 88 8.58 -12.92 -4.43
N THR A 89 7.82 -13.80 -3.79
CA THR A 89 8.16 -15.23 -3.77
C THR A 89 7.82 -15.85 -5.13
N SER A 90 8.72 -16.69 -5.63
CA SER A 90 8.39 -17.70 -6.65
C SER A 90 7.27 -18.60 -6.13
N GLU A 91 6.46 -19.13 -7.04
CA GLU A 91 5.29 -19.97 -6.70
C GLU A 91 5.60 -21.12 -5.75
#